data_AF-D1C5B9-F1
#
_entry.id   AF-D1C5B9-F1
#
_cell.length_a   1.000
_cell.length_b   1.000
_cell.length_c   1.000
_cell.angle_alpha   90.00
_cell.angle_beta   90.00
_cell.angle_gamma   90.00
#
_symmetry.space_group_name_H-M   'P 1'
#
loop_
_entity.id
_entity.type
_entity.pdbx_description
1 polymer ?
#
loop_
_entity_poly.entity_id
_entity_poly.type
_entity_poly.pdbx_seq_one_letter_code
_entity_poly.pdbx_strand_id
1 'polypeptide(L)'
;MARVQSSRAEPTATPKRKAEHLRINLDEDVSAKGVTTGFERYRFVPAALPEIDLDQVDTGTTLFGRRLAAPLLISCMTGGVPEAERINLTLAGAAQEIGLAVGLGSGRVLLEHPEVLPTFRVRPEAPDVLLLANLGAVQLNLGVGPDQCRWLVEQLEADALVLHLNALQEALQPGGDTRFAGLLDRIAALCAVLEVPVIVKEVGWGIPPDTVVRLFEAGVAAVDVAGAGGTSWSEVERHRMEGEVRRRVAAAFAGWGIPTAEALRGARRVAPDRLIFASGGIRDGMDAAKAVALGADLVGMAGPFLRAADQGPEAVHDLATELIETLRITMFCIGASTLEELRGTPRLVPESPAGLGVATEDLIFRTTGAREFIDITEAVAGVARRSGIQDGIVHIFSSHTTAAIRINEHESLLLTDFQEMLERLAPCAGPYEHDDLARRTGVGPDEPRNGHSHCQHLLLASSESVPLVGGRLALGLWQRIFLIELDDARERRITVQVVGR
;
A
#
# COMPACT_ATOMS: atom_id res chain seq x y z
N MET A 1 35.64 -31.97 11.45
CA MET A 1 34.52 -32.14 10.50
C MET A 1 33.50 -33.11 11.09
N ALA A 2 32.54 -32.62 11.88
CA ALA A 2 31.43 -33.44 12.33
C ALA A 2 30.29 -33.32 11.30
N ARG A 3 29.91 -34.44 10.67
CA ARG A 3 28.79 -34.50 9.72
C ARG A 3 27.49 -34.14 10.44
N VAL A 4 26.79 -33.14 9.94
CA VAL A 4 25.41 -32.84 10.31
C VAL A 4 24.56 -34.07 9.94
N GLN A 5 23.97 -34.73 10.93
CA GLN A 5 23.00 -35.80 10.69
C GLN A 5 21.69 -35.17 10.19
N SER A 6 21.53 -35.14 8.88
CA SER A 6 20.28 -34.82 8.19
C SER A 6 19.21 -35.87 8.48
N SER A 7 18.04 -35.43 8.95
CA SER A 7 16.84 -36.26 8.97
C SER A 7 16.37 -36.48 7.52
N ARG A 8 16.50 -37.72 7.04
CA ARG A 8 16.02 -38.31 5.79
C ARG A 8 15.00 -37.46 4.98
N ALA A 9 15.51 -36.52 4.20
CA ALA A 9 14.97 -36.18 2.88
C ALA A 9 15.92 -36.80 1.84
N GLU A 10 15.38 -37.37 0.76
CA GLU A 10 16.22 -37.98 -0.28
C GLU A 10 17.22 -36.98 -0.87
N PRO A 11 18.49 -37.40 -1.11
CA PRO A 11 19.60 -36.52 -1.51
C PRO A 11 19.44 -35.81 -2.88
N THR A 12 18.32 -35.97 -3.58
CA THR A 12 18.03 -35.39 -4.91
C THR A 12 17.00 -34.24 -4.88
N ALA A 13 16.41 -33.93 -3.72
CA ALA A 13 15.27 -33.00 -3.63
C ALA A 13 15.63 -31.50 -3.79
N THR A 14 16.79 -31.06 -3.27
CA THR A 14 17.16 -29.64 -3.22
C THR A 14 17.46 -29.04 -4.61
N PRO A 15 18.28 -29.65 -5.49
CA PRO A 15 18.55 -29.09 -6.82
C PRO A 15 17.32 -29.09 -7.73
N LYS A 16 16.50 -30.15 -7.69
CA LYS A 16 15.25 -30.22 -8.46
C LYS A 16 14.28 -29.10 -8.09
N ARG A 17 14.11 -28.83 -6.78
CA ARG A 17 13.28 -27.72 -6.29
C ARG A 17 13.75 -26.36 -6.83
N LYS A 18 15.07 -26.12 -6.85
CA LYS A 18 15.61 -24.85 -7.33
C LYS A 18 15.35 -24.63 -8.82
N ALA A 19 15.47 -25.67 -9.64
CA ALA A 19 15.12 -25.59 -11.06
C ALA A 19 13.61 -25.32 -11.26
N GLU A 20 12.74 -25.97 -10.48
CA GLU A 20 11.29 -25.72 -10.52
C GLU A 20 10.96 -24.26 -10.15
N HIS A 21 11.56 -23.73 -9.09
CA HIS A 21 11.35 -22.34 -8.67
C HIS A 21 11.75 -21.35 -9.76
N LEU A 22 12.87 -21.59 -10.45
CA LEU A 22 13.35 -20.74 -11.53
C LEU A 22 12.36 -20.73 -12.70
N ARG A 23 11.99 -21.93 -13.19
CA ARG A 23 11.01 -22.09 -14.27
C ARG A 23 9.66 -21.43 -13.93
N ILE A 24 9.13 -21.66 -12.74
CA ILE A 24 7.83 -21.12 -12.33
C ILE A 24 7.84 -19.59 -12.28
N ASN A 25 8.94 -18.97 -11.83
CA ASN A 25 9.04 -17.50 -11.81
C ASN A 25 9.22 -16.87 -13.20
N LEU A 26 9.68 -17.64 -14.18
CA LEU A 26 9.82 -17.21 -15.57
C LEU A 26 8.51 -17.41 -16.36
N ASP A 27 7.87 -18.56 -16.19
CA ASP A 27 6.81 -19.03 -17.09
C ASP A 27 5.39 -18.81 -16.55
N GLU A 28 5.21 -18.77 -15.23
CA GLU A 28 3.89 -18.78 -14.60
C GLU A 28 3.52 -17.43 -13.99
N ASP A 29 2.21 -17.17 -13.86
CA ASP A 29 1.73 -16.03 -13.09
C ASP A 29 1.85 -16.32 -11.57
N VAL A 30 2.88 -15.74 -10.98
CA VAL A 30 3.19 -15.80 -9.54
C VAL A 30 2.97 -14.46 -8.84
N SER A 31 2.26 -13.53 -9.46
CA SER A 31 1.96 -12.24 -8.84
C SER A 31 1.02 -12.41 -7.64
N ALA A 32 1.26 -11.61 -6.61
CA ALA A 32 0.37 -11.54 -5.45
C ALA A 32 -1.07 -11.18 -5.86
N LYS A 33 -2.06 -11.78 -5.19
CA LYS A 33 -3.49 -11.66 -5.53
C LYS A 33 -4.24 -10.87 -4.48
N GLY A 34 -4.86 -9.76 -4.85
CA GLY A 34 -5.62 -8.92 -3.92
C GLY A 34 -4.78 -8.02 -3.02
N VAL A 35 -3.47 -7.93 -3.26
CA VAL A 35 -2.55 -7.00 -2.58
C VAL A 35 -1.60 -6.37 -3.59
N THR A 36 -1.40 -5.06 -3.47
CA THR A 36 -0.45 -4.26 -4.26
C THR A 36 0.75 -3.86 -3.40
N THR A 37 1.77 -3.24 -4.01
CA THR A 37 2.95 -2.77 -3.28
C THR A 37 2.66 -1.58 -2.37
N GLY A 38 1.60 -0.84 -2.65
CA GLY A 38 1.26 0.40 -1.95
C GLY A 38 1.96 1.63 -2.51
N PHE A 39 2.87 1.50 -3.47
CA PHE A 39 3.52 2.64 -4.13
C PHE A 39 2.56 3.41 -5.04
N GLU A 40 1.48 2.78 -5.49
CA GLU A 40 0.40 3.43 -6.23
C GLU A 40 -0.32 4.51 -5.40
N ARG A 41 -0.21 4.47 -4.07
CA ARG A 41 -0.79 5.47 -3.17
C ARG A 41 0.07 6.71 -3.00
N TYR A 42 1.13 6.88 -3.79
CA TYR A 42 2.03 8.03 -3.69
C TYR A 42 2.34 8.57 -5.08
N ARG A 43 2.46 9.90 -5.14
CA ARG A 43 2.90 10.62 -6.33
C ARG A 43 3.92 11.69 -5.96
N PHE A 44 4.83 11.96 -6.88
CA PHE A 44 5.71 13.11 -6.75
C PHE A 44 4.98 14.37 -7.21
N VAL A 45 5.10 15.44 -6.42
CA VAL A 45 4.73 16.80 -6.81
C VAL A 45 5.91 17.37 -7.59
N PRO A 46 5.76 17.66 -8.88
CA PRO A 46 6.88 18.15 -9.68
C PRO A 46 7.33 19.55 -9.22
N ALA A 47 8.63 19.80 -9.30
CA ALA A 47 9.20 21.13 -9.23
C ALA A 47 9.24 21.71 -10.65
N ALA A 48 8.32 22.62 -10.97
CA ALA A 48 8.30 23.28 -12.29
C ALA A 48 9.57 24.09 -12.58
N LEU A 49 10.28 24.48 -11.52
CA LEU A 49 11.61 25.09 -11.55
C LEU A 49 12.49 24.26 -10.60
N PRO A 50 13.23 23.25 -11.10
CA PRO A 50 14.08 22.39 -10.27
C PRO A 50 15.23 23.10 -9.55
N GLU A 51 15.72 24.22 -10.09
CA GLU A 51 16.87 24.99 -9.58
C GLU A 51 18.17 24.16 -9.40
N ILE A 52 18.29 23.03 -10.10
CA ILE A 52 19.47 22.15 -10.18
C ILE A 52 19.70 21.74 -11.63
N ASP A 53 20.92 21.33 -11.98
CA ASP A 53 21.26 20.78 -13.30
C ASP A 53 21.17 19.24 -13.28
N LEU A 54 20.62 18.63 -14.34
CA LEU A 54 20.43 17.18 -14.41
C LEU A 54 21.75 16.39 -14.38
N ASP A 55 22.81 16.94 -14.95
CA ASP A 55 24.15 16.33 -14.97
C ASP A 55 24.84 16.32 -13.60
N GLN A 56 24.38 17.14 -12.66
CA GLN A 56 24.89 17.23 -11.29
C GLN A 56 24.13 16.33 -10.30
N VAL A 57 23.07 15.64 -10.72
CA VAL A 57 22.30 14.73 -9.86
C VAL A 57 23.11 13.46 -9.57
N ASP A 58 23.47 13.23 -8.30
CA ASP A 58 24.17 12.04 -7.83
C ASP A 58 23.19 11.00 -7.26
N THR A 59 23.06 9.89 -7.97
CA THR A 59 22.30 8.72 -7.51
C THR A 59 23.13 7.76 -6.67
N GLY A 60 24.44 7.98 -6.52
CA GLY A 60 25.32 7.02 -5.89
C GLY A 60 25.18 6.94 -4.36
N THR A 61 25.57 5.80 -3.81
CA THR A 61 25.59 5.58 -2.35
C THR A 61 26.76 4.69 -1.97
N THR A 62 27.14 4.68 -0.69
CA THR A 62 28.16 3.77 -0.17
C THR A 62 27.57 2.92 0.93
N LEU A 63 27.65 1.60 0.77
CA LEU A 63 27.15 0.63 1.75
C LEU A 63 28.20 -0.44 2.00
N PHE A 64 28.42 -0.75 3.28
CA PHE A 64 29.38 -1.77 3.73
C PHE A 64 30.78 -1.64 3.08
N GLY A 65 31.24 -0.40 2.86
CA GLY A 65 32.55 -0.10 2.27
C GLY A 65 32.61 -0.15 0.74
N ARG A 66 31.50 -0.38 0.04
CA ARG A 66 31.42 -0.41 -1.43
C ARG A 66 30.61 0.78 -1.96
N ARG A 67 31.13 1.47 -2.97
CA ARG A 67 30.40 2.52 -3.70
C ARG A 67 29.51 1.85 -4.74
N LEU A 68 28.27 2.33 -4.83
CA LEU A 68 27.26 1.94 -5.79
C LEU A 68 26.92 3.17 -6.65
N ALA A 69 26.65 2.96 -7.94
CA ALA A 69 26.21 4.02 -8.85
C ALA A 69 24.76 4.46 -8.57
N ALA A 70 23.95 3.56 -8.03
CA ALA A 70 22.58 3.81 -7.61
C ALA A 70 22.23 2.93 -6.40
N PRO A 71 21.19 3.26 -5.60
CA PRO A 71 20.80 2.47 -4.45
C PRO A 71 20.00 1.23 -4.89
N LEU A 72 20.53 0.44 -5.82
CA LEU A 72 19.89 -0.73 -6.41
C LEU A 72 20.61 -2.03 -6.05
N LEU A 73 19.82 -3.05 -5.75
CA LEU A 73 20.24 -4.41 -5.44
C LEU A 73 19.56 -5.40 -6.37
N ILE A 74 20.35 -6.18 -7.10
CA ILE A 74 19.89 -7.43 -7.72
C ILE A 74 19.70 -8.42 -6.56
N SER A 75 18.45 -8.64 -6.15
CA SER A 75 18.12 -9.39 -4.93
C SER A 75 18.44 -10.90 -5.04
N CYS A 76 18.59 -11.56 -3.90
CA CYS A 76 18.86 -13.00 -3.79
C CYS A 76 17.85 -13.87 -4.56
N MET A 77 18.34 -14.71 -5.48
CA MET A 77 17.47 -15.57 -6.32
C MET A 77 17.93 -17.03 -6.41
N THR A 78 19.08 -17.30 -7.04
CA THR A 78 19.41 -18.66 -7.51
C THR A 78 20.87 -19.06 -7.27
N GLY A 79 21.17 -20.34 -7.55
CA GLY A 79 22.47 -20.99 -7.41
C GLY A 79 22.31 -22.45 -7.02
N GLY A 80 23.20 -23.34 -7.46
CA GLY A 80 23.19 -24.77 -7.14
C GLY A 80 22.64 -25.68 -8.25
N VAL A 81 22.36 -25.13 -9.43
CA VAL A 81 22.07 -25.87 -10.67
C VAL A 81 22.83 -25.22 -11.83
N PRO A 82 23.20 -25.95 -12.90
CA PRO A 82 24.01 -25.41 -13.99
C PRO A 82 23.44 -24.14 -14.65
N GLU A 83 22.12 -24.09 -14.84
CA GLU A 83 21.44 -22.91 -15.39
C GLU A 83 21.61 -21.66 -14.52
N ALA A 84 21.69 -21.84 -13.19
CA ALA A 84 21.89 -20.75 -12.26
C ALA A 84 23.30 -20.15 -12.33
N GLU A 85 24.31 -20.92 -12.77
CA GLU A 85 25.66 -20.42 -13.00
C GLU A 85 25.67 -19.33 -14.08
N ARG A 86 25.06 -19.63 -15.24
CA ARG A 86 24.90 -18.66 -16.33
C ARG A 86 24.21 -17.40 -15.84
N ILE A 87 23.09 -17.54 -15.13
CA ILE A 87 22.30 -16.40 -14.63
C ILE A 87 23.11 -15.57 -13.62
N ASN A 88 23.78 -16.21 -12.66
CA ASN A 88 24.58 -15.51 -11.66
C ASN A 88 25.76 -14.75 -12.29
N LEU A 89 26.46 -15.35 -13.27
CA LEU A 89 27.55 -14.68 -13.98
C LEU A 89 27.04 -13.49 -14.81
N THR A 90 25.92 -13.66 -15.53
CA THR A 90 25.30 -12.56 -16.29
C THR A 90 24.93 -11.38 -15.39
N LEU A 91 24.27 -11.65 -14.26
CA LEU A 91 23.86 -10.61 -13.31
C LEU A 91 25.07 -9.93 -12.67
N ALA A 92 26.08 -10.70 -12.27
CA ALA A 92 27.28 -10.16 -11.62
C ALA A 92 28.15 -9.34 -12.56
N GLY A 93 28.32 -9.77 -13.82
CA GLY A 93 29.07 -9.02 -14.83
C GLY A 93 28.43 -7.66 -15.11
N ALA A 94 27.11 -7.63 -15.35
CA ALA A 94 26.39 -6.37 -15.54
C ALA A 94 26.45 -5.47 -14.29
N ALA A 95 26.33 -6.05 -13.09
CA ALA A 95 26.47 -5.29 -11.85
C ALA A 95 27.87 -4.72 -11.65
N GLN A 96 28.92 -5.40 -12.09
CA GLN A 96 30.30 -4.92 -12.05
C GLN A 96 30.50 -3.72 -12.97
N GLU A 97 29.99 -3.79 -14.19
CA GLU A 97 30.10 -2.69 -15.17
C GLU A 97 29.35 -1.43 -14.71
N ILE A 98 28.16 -1.60 -14.14
CA ILE A 98 27.28 -0.49 -13.74
C ILE A 98 27.58 0.01 -12.33
N GLY A 99 28.08 -0.84 -11.44
CA GLY A 99 28.28 -0.55 -10.02
C GLY A 99 27.03 -0.77 -9.17
N LEU A 100 26.44 -1.97 -9.25
CA LEU A 100 25.27 -2.40 -8.46
C LEU A 100 25.62 -3.41 -7.37
N ALA A 101 24.71 -3.57 -6.39
CA ALA A 101 24.81 -4.64 -5.40
C ALA A 101 24.19 -5.94 -5.95
N VAL A 102 24.75 -7.09 -5.55
CA VAL A 102 24.28 -8.41 -5.98
C VAL A 102 24.09 -9.33 -4.79
N GLY A 103 22.89 -9.90 -4.67
CA GLY A 103 22.58 -10.96 -3.73
C GLY A 103 22.56 -12.33 -4.42
N LEU A 104 23.34 -13.28 -3.90
CA LEU A 104 23.30 -14.66 -4.36
C LEU A 104 22.09 -15.40 -3.78
N GLY A 105 21.66 -16.49 -4.41
CA GLY A 105 20.63 -17.36 -3.85
C GLY A 105 21.10 -18.12 -2.60
N SER A 106 20.18 -18.83 -1.95
CA SER A 106 20.48 -19.56 -0.71
C SER A 106 21.64 -20.56 -0.87
N GLY A 107 22.71 -20.33 -0.11
CA GLY A 107 23.90 -21.15 0.01
C GLY A 107 23.72 -22.43 0.82
N ARG A 108 22.49 -22.75 1.29
CA ARG A 108 22.20 -24.03 1.95
C ARG A 108 22.73 -25.22 1.14
N VAL A 109 22.52 -25.19 -0.18
CA VAL A 109 22.96 -26.27 -1.07
C VAL A 109 24.49 -26.41 -1.08
N LEU A 110 25.27 -25.35 -0.84
CA LEU A 110 26.73 -25.44 -0.77
C LEU A 110 27.20 -26.13 0.52
N LEU A 111 26.45 -26.00 1.61
CA LEU A 111 26.74 -26.71 2.86
C LEU A 111 26.48 -28.21 2.73
N GLU A 112 25.51 -28.59 1.90
CA GLU A 112 25.14 -29.98 1.63
C GLU A 112 25.98 -30.60 0.51
N HIS A 113 26.30 -29.80 -0.52
CA HIS A 113 26.93 -30.18 -1.78
C HIS A 113 27.99 -29.15 -2.21
N PRO A 114 29.19 -29.15 -1.61
CA PRO A 114 30.23 -28.17 -1.94
C PRO A 114 30.66 -28.17 -3.42
N GLU A 115 30.43 -29.27 -4.14
CA GLU A 115 30.71 -29.41 -5.57
C GLU A 115 29.93 -28.42 -6.47
N VAL A 116 28.82 -27.85 -6.00
CA VAL A 116 28.06 -26.85 -6.78
C VAL A 116 28.57 -25.42 -6.60
N LEU A 117 29.69 -25.22 -5.90
CA LEU A 117 30.34 -23.91 -5.73
C LEU A 117 30.53 -23.11 -7.03
N PRO A 118 30.91 -23.70 -8.19
CA PRO A 118 31.03 -22.94 -9.43
C PRO A 118 29.78 -22.12 -9.79
N THR A 119 28.59 -22.64 -9.47
CA THR A 119 27.31 -21.97 -9.76
C THR A 119 27.04 -20.70 -8.94
N PHE A 120 27.85 -20.43 -7.91
CA PHE A 120 27.78 -19.23 -7.08
C PHE A 120 29.02 -18.34 -7.21
N ARG A 121 30.08 -18.83 -7.87
CA ARG A 121 31.39 -18.19 -7.88
C ARG A 121 31.44 -17.07 -8.91
N VAL A 122 30.94 -15.90 -8.51
CA VAL A 122 30.88 -14.70 -9.37
C VAL A 122 31.99 -13.69 -9.12
N ARG A 123 32.66 -13.75 -7.96
CA ARG A 123 33.67 -12.77 -7.54
C ARG A 123 34.79 -12.52 -8.58
N PRO A 124 35.29 -13.51 -9.34
CA PRO A 124 36.28 -13.26 -10.39
C PRO A 124 35.81 -12.31 -11.50
N GLU A 125 34.52 -12.36 -11.84
CA GLU A 125 33.90 -11.48 -12.86
C GLU A 125 33.40 -10.16 -12.25
N ALA A 126 33.21 -10.13 -10.93
CA ALA A 126 32.66 -8.99 -10.20
C ALA A 126 33.46 -8.68 -8.91
N PRO A 127 34.73 -8.23 -9.03
CA PRO A 127 35.61 -7.98 -7.89
C PRO A 127 35.18 -6.80 -7.00
N ASP A 128 34.46 -5.83 -7.55
CA ASP A 128 34.16 -4.56 -6.87
C ASP A 128 32.72 -4.46 -6.35
N VAL A 129 31.82 -5.31 -6.84
CA VAL A 129 30.41 -5.27 -6.44
C VAL A 129 30.25 -5.54 -4.94
N LEU A 130 29.24 -4.90 -4.36
CA LEU A 130 28.74 -5.29 -3.04
C LEU A 130 28.04 -6.65 -3.17
N LEU A 131 28.72 -7.71 -2.75
CA LEU A 131 28.27 -9.09 -2.90
C LEU A 131 27.67 -9.60 -1.59
N LEU A 132 26.42 -10.06 -1.64
CA LEU A 132 25.69 -10.56 -0.48
C LEU A 132 25.51 -12.08 -0.59
N ALA A 133 26.09 -12.82 0.35
CA ALA A 133 25.78 -14.24 0.53
C ALA A 133 24.37 -14.39 1.12
N ASN A 134 23.72 -15.53 0.93
CA ASN A 134 22.36 -15.75 1.42
C ASN A 134 22.20 -17.13 2.08
N LEU A 135 21.44 -17.18 3.16
CA LEU A 135 21.06 -18.43 3.83
C LEU A 135 19.66 -18.28 4.44
N GLY A 136 18.90 -19.38 4.49
CA GLY A 136 17.63 -19.38 5.22
C GLY A 136 17.88 -19.32 6.71
N ALA A 137 17.28 -18.34 7.40
CA ALA A 137 17.48 -18.15 8.83
C ALA A 137 17.14 -19.42 9.63
N VAL A 138 16.10 -20.15 9.21
CA VAL A 138 15.67 -21.40 9.85
C VAL A 138 16.79 -22.45 9.95
N GLN A 139 17.80 -22.42 9.06
CA GLN A 139 18.93 -23.34 9.10
C GLN A 139 19.75 -23.24 10.39
N LEU A 140 19.73 -22.09 11.07
CA LEU A 140 20.35 -21.92 12.39
C LEU A 140 19.73 -22.83 13.46
N ASN A 141 18.46 -23.18 13.30
CA ASN A 141 17.76 -24.15 14.15
C ASN A 141 17.94 -25.61 13.69
N LEU A 142 18.58 -25.84 12.53
CA LEU A 142 18.80 -27.16 11.95
C LEU A 142 20.26 -27.60 12.00
N GLY A 143 21.10 -26.90 12.77
CA GLY A 143 22.49 -27.28 13.02
C GLY A 143 23.53 -26.51 12.20
N VAL A 144 23.12 -25.51 11.41
CA VAL A 144 24.07 -24.54 10.88
C VAL A 144 24.47 -23.58 12.00
N GLY A 145 25.77 -23.49 12.28
CA GLY A 145 26.35 -22.56 13.25
C GLY A 145 27.24 -21.50 12.59
N PRO A 146 27.91 -20.67 13.40
CA PRO A 146 28.78 -19.60 12.93
C PRO A 146 29.86 -20.04 11.96
N ASP A 147 30.46 -21.22 12.16
CA ASP A 147 31.53 -21.71 11.30
C ASP A 147 31.05 -22.01 9.87
N GLN A 148 29.84 -22.55 9.72
CA GLN A 148 29.25 -22.77 8.40
C GLN A 148 28.86 -21.45 7.72
N CYS A 149 28.35 -20.49 8.48
CA CYS A 149 28.07 -19.15 7.97
C CYS A 149 29.35 -18.45 7.51
N ARG A 150 30.42 -18.53 8.30
CA ARG A 150 31.74 -17.98 7.95
C ARG A 150 32.30 -18.67 6.71
N TRP A 151 32.24 -19.99 6.65
CA TRP A 151 32.67 -20.74 5.46
C TRP A 151 31.92 -20.28 4.20
N LEU A 152 30.59 -20.11 4.26
CA LEU A 152 29.83 -19.60 3.11
C LEU A 152 30.29 -18.20 2.68
N VAL A 153 30.47 -17.29 3.63
CA VAL A 153 30.94 -15.92 3.36
C VAL A 153 32.33 -15.95 2.73
N GLU A 154 33.26 -16.74 3.28
CA GLU A 154 34.63 -16.86 2.78
C GLU A 154 34.70 -17.49 1.38
N GLN A 155 33.98 -18.59 1.14
CA GLN A 155 34.01 -19.27 -0.16
C GLN A 155 33.37 -18.44 -1.28
N LEU A 156 32.39 -17.61 -0.95
CA LEU A 156 31.75 -16.69 -1.88
C LEU A 156 32.45 -15.34 -1.93
N GLU A 157 33.44 -15.13 -1.06
CA GLU A 157 34.13 -13.85 -0.84
C GLU A 157 33.13 -12.70 -0.61
N ALA A 158 31.99 -12.95 0.05
CA ALA A 158 30.90 -12.00 0.20
C ALA A 158 31.18 -10.90 1.23
N ASP A 159 30.67 -9.69 1.00
CA ASP A 159 30.84 -8.55 1.89
C ASP A 159 29.84 -8.56 3.06
N ALA A 160 28.73 -9.30 2.95
CA ALA A 160 27.73 -9.47 4.01
C ALA A 160 26.92 -10.77 3.85
N LEU A 161 26.24 -11.19 4.92
CA LEU A 161 25.37 -12.37 4.94
C LEU A 161 23.90 -11.97 5.12
N VAL A 162 23.06 -12.34 4.15
CA VAL A 162 21.61 -12.22 4.23
C VAL A 162 21.01 -13.48 4.83
N LEU A 163 20.27 -13.32 5.92
CA LEU A 163 19.38 -14.33 6.48
C LEU A 163 17.95 -14.07 6.03
N HIS A 164 17.41 -14.92 5.15
CA HIS A 164 16.03 -14.77 4.72
C HIS A 164 15.05 -15.45 5.70
N LEU A 165 13.92 -14.78 5.93
CA LEU A 165 12.76 -15.24 6.68
C LEU A 165 11.69 -15.66 5.67
N ASN A 166 11.30 -16.92 5.70
CA ASN A 166 10.38 -17.50 4.72
C ASN A 166 9.39 -18.49 5.38
N ALA A 167 8.94 -18.20 6.61
CA ALA A 167 8.15 -19.13 7.42
C ALA A 167 6.88 -19.64 6.71
N LEU A 168 6.16 -18.76 6.00
CA LEU A 168 4.99 -19.15 5.23
C LEU A 168 5.35 -20.03 4.03
N GLN A 169 6.47 -19.74 3.34
CA GLN A 169 6.96 -20.60 2.27
C GLN A 169 7.30 -22.01 2.80
N GLU A 170 8.01 -22.10 3.93
CA GLU A 170 8.35 -23.37 4.58
C GLU A 170 7.10 -24.14 5.06
N ALA A 171 6.06 -23.44 5.52
CA ALA A 171 4.81 -24.08 5.92
C ALA A 171 3.99 -24.62 4.74
N LEU A 172 4.07 -23.96 3.58
CA LEU A 172 3.35 -24.36 2.37
C LEU A 172 4.07 -25.43 1.57
N GLN A 173 5.40 -25.33 1.45
CA GLN A 173 6.17 -26.24 0.62
C GLN A 173 6.18 -27.67 1.20
N PRO A 174 6.06 -28.71 0.36
CA PRO A 174 6.25 -30.09 0.81
C PRO A 174 7.65 -30.30 1.41
N GLY A 175 7.70 -30.75 2.67
CA GLY A 175 8.96 -31.01 3.37
C GLY A 175 9.72 -29.76 3.82
N GLY A 176 9.04 -28.62 3.93
CA GLY A 176 9.66 -27.39 4.41
C GLY A 176 10.09 -27.43 5.88
N ASP A 177 11.11 -26.65 6.19
CA ASP A 177 11.70 -26.51 7.51
C ASP A 177 10.88 -25.55 8.37
N THR A 178 10.04 -26.08 9.26
CA THR A 178 9.08 -25.28 10.06
C THR A 178 9.54 -24.99 11.49
N ARG A 179 10.79 -25.30 11.84
CA ARG A 179 11.34 -25.12 13.21
C ARG A 179 11.82 -23.69 13.46
N PHE A 180 10.90 -22.74 13.59
CA PHE A 180 11.22 -21.30 13.80
C PHE A 180 11.30 -20.84 15.27
N ALA A 181 10.97 -21.70 16.24
CA ALA A 181 11.03 -21.34 17.65
C ALA A 181 12.45 -20.93 18.09
N GLY A 182 12.57 -19.84 18.87
CA GLY A 182 13.86 -19.34 19.38
C GLY A 182 14.83 -18.82 18.31
N LEU A 183 14.38 -18.62 17.07
CA LEU A 183 15.27 -18.25 15.96
C LEU A 183 15.94 -16.87 16.16
N LEU A 184 15.25 -15.91 16.78
CA LEU A 184 15.81 -14.58 17.03
C LEU A 184 17.08 -14.65 17.91
N ASP A 185 17.11 -15.50 18.93
CA ASP A 185 18.28 -15.68 19.80
C ASP A 185 19.45 -16.28 19.03
N ARG A 186 19.18 -17.14 18.04
CA ARG A 186 20.21 -17.70 17.16
C ARG A 186 20.76 -16.65 16.19
N ILE A 187 19.90 -15.79 15.66
CA ILE A 187 20.32 -14.64 14.85
C ILE A 187 21.22 -13.73 15.70
N ALA A 188 20.82 -13.41 16.93
CA ALA A 188 21.61 -12.59 17.85
C ALA A 188 22.99 -13.21 18.16
N ALA A 189 23.02 -14.50 18.46
CA ALA A 189 24.26 -15.23 18.71
C ALA A 189 25.21 -15.23 17.50
N LEU A 190 24.66 -15.30 16.27
CA LEU A 190 25.46 -15.20 15.05
C LEU A 190 25.97 -13.77 14.82
N CYS A 191 25.13 -12.75 14.97
CA CYS A 191 25.52 -11.35 14.79
C CYS A 191 26.66 -10.95 15.74
N ALA A 192 26.73 -11.56 16.93
CA ALA A 192 27.78 -11.29 17.90
C ALA A 192 29.17 -11.82 17.51
N VAL A 193 29.27 -12.76 16.56
CA VAL A 193 30.52 -13.48 16.25
C VAL A 193 30.91 -13.48 14.77
N LEU A 194 29.99 -13.17 13.86
CA LEU A 194 30.28 -13.10 12.43
C LEU A 194 30.99 -11.79 12.10
N GLU A 195 32.06 -11.88 11.32
CA GLU A 195 32.94 -10.75 11.01
C GLU A 195 32.35 -9.78 9.98
N VAL A 196 31.43 -10.28 9.14
CA VAL A 196 30.71 -9.48 8.15
C VAL A 196 29.31 -9.08 8.65
N PRO A 197 28.73 -7.97 8.16
CA PRO A 197 27.38 -7.56 8.50
C PRO A 197 26.34 -8.66 8.22
N VAL A 198 25.43 -8.87 9.16
CA VAL A 198 24.25 -9.72 8.98
C VAL A 198 23.06 -8.85 8.59
N ILE A 199 22.40 -9.22 7.51
CA ILE A 199 21.20 -8.56 6.98
C ILE A 199 20.04 -9.53 7.15
N VAL A 200 18.89 -9.06 7.62
CA VAL A 200 17.68 -9.91 7.69
C VAL A 200 16.66 -9.44 6.67
N LYS A 201 16.08 -10.39 5.95
CA LYS A 201 15.25 -10.15 4.78
C LYS A 201 13.98 -11.01 4.82
N GLU A 202 12.83 -10.48 4.43
CA GLU A 202 11.65 -11.31 4.08
C GLU A 202 11.72 -11.77 2.61
N VAL A 203 10.82 -12.64 2.16
CA VAL A 203 10.77 -13.16 0.79
C VAL A 203 9.57 -12.67 -0.03
N GLY A 204 8.62 -11.94 0.55
CA GLY A 204 7.51 -11.31 -0.18
C GLY A 204 6.27 -10.98 0.64
N TRP A 205 6.32 -11.04 1.98
CA TRP A 205 5.20 -10.80 2.87
C TRP A 205 5.40 -9.64 3.86
N GLY A 206 6.57 -9.01 3.88
CA GLY A 206 6.80 -7.85 4.72
C GLY A 206 7.28 -8.17 6.15
N ILE A 207 8.18 -7.36 6.69
CA ILE A 207 8.58 -7.40 8.11
C ILE A 207 7.82 -6.30 8.86
N PRO A 208 7.04 -6.63 9.91
CA PRO A 208 6.30 -5.63 10.68
C PRO A 208 7.24 -4.84 11.61
N PRO A 209 6.86 -3.60 12.01
CA PRO A 209 7.75 -2.70 12.75
C PRO A 209 8.28 -3.26 14.08
N ASP A 210 7.47 -4.00 14.84
CA ASP A 210 7.89 -4.63 16.09
C ASP A 210 8.99 -5.68 15.87
N THR A 211 8.93 -6.41 14.75
CA THR A 211 9.98 -7.36 14.37
C THR A 211 11.25 -6.63 13.92
N VAL A 212 11.13 -5.51 13.20
CA VAL A 212 12.28 -4.66 12.83
C VAL A 212 13.07 -4.20 14.06
N VAL A 213 12.38 -3.71 15.10
CA VAL A 213 13.03 -3.30 16.36
C VAL A 213 13.82 -4.46 16.97
N ARG A 214 13.17 -5.62 17.11
CA ARG A 214 13.80 -6.82 17.70
C ARG A 214 14.99 -7.33 16.90
N LEU A 215 14.96 -7.21 15.58
CA LEU A 215 16.09 -7.58 14.72
C LEU A 215 17.28 -6.65 14.93
N PHE A 216 17.06 -5.34 15.02
CA PHE A 216 18.15 -4.41 15.31
C PHE A 216 18.70 -4.58 16.74
N GLU A 217 17.85 -4.86 17.72
CA GLU A 217 18.27 -5.22 19.09
C GLU A 217 19.12 -6.50 19.11
N ALA A 218 18.86 -7.45 18.19
CA ALA A 218 19.66 -8.65 18.01
C ALA A 218 21.01 -8.40 17.30
N GLY A 219 21.33 -7.18 16.89
CA GLY A 219 22.60 -6.83 16.25
C GLY A 219 22.59 -6.94 14.72
N VAL A 220 21.42 -7.10 14.10
CA VAL A 220 21.29 -7.06 12.64
C VAL A 220 21.76 -5.70 12.11
N ALA A 221 22.54 -5.71 11.04
CA ALA A 221 23.12 -4.50 10.45
C ALA A 221 22.15 -3.76 9.52
N ALA A 222 21.33 -4.50 8.76
CA ALA A 222 20.30 -3.95 7.89
C ALA A 222 19.08 -4.87 7.80
N VAL A 223 17.91 -4.30 7.53
CA VAL A 223 16.66 -5.07 7.34
C VAL A 223 16.07 -4.78 5.97
N ASP A 224 15.87 -5.81 5.14
CA ASP A 224 15.10 -5.73 3.90
C ASP A 224 13.65 -6.15 4.15
N VAL A 225 12.73 -5.19 4.05
CA VAL A 225 11.32 -5.44 4.38
C VAL A 225 10.67 -6.45 3.46
N ALA A 226 11.10 -6.54 2.18
CA ALA A 226 10.61 -7.50 1.20
C ALA A 226 9.09 -7.74 1.26
N GLY A 227 8.33 -6.67 1.02
CA GLY A 227 6.88 -6.63 1.21
C GLY A 227 6.07 -7.34 0.14
N ALA A 228 4.75 -7.35 0.37
CA ALA A 228 3.76 -7.89 -0.55
C ALA A 228 3.49 -6.95 -1.74
N GLY A 229 2.97 -7.52 -2.83
CA GLY A 229 2.63 -6.82 -4.08
C GLY A 229 3.50 -7.18 -5.30
N GLY A 230 4.54 -7.99 -5.09
CA GLY A 230 5.40 -8.56 -6.14
C GLY A 230 5.17 -10.05 -6.35
N THR A 231 6.27 -10.81 -6.39
CA THR A 231 6.24 -12.28 -6.39
C THR A 231 5.60 -12.79 -5.10
N SER A 232 4.57 -13.61 -5.23
CA SER A 232 3.95 -14.35 -4.14
C SER A 232 4.50 -15.76 -4.08
N TRP A 233 5.31 -16.05 -3.07
CA TRP A 233 5.85 -17.40 -2.88
C TRP A 233 4.78 -18.43 -2.55
N SER A 234 3.60 -18.03 -2.07
CA SER A 234 2.48 -18.97 -1.93
C SER A 234 1.96 -19.42 -3.30
N GLU A 235 1.93 -18.54 -4.29
CA GLU A 235 1.57 -18.89 -5.67
C GLU A 235 2.68 -19.71 -6.35
N VAL A 236 3.96 -19.39 -6.11
CA VAL A 236 5.09 -20.22 -6.56
C VAL A 236 4.95 -21.65 -6.02
N GLU A 237 4.73 -21.81 -4.72
CA GLU A 237 4.55 -23.15 -4.13
C GLU A 237 3.25 -23.81 -4.61
N ARG A 238 2.16 -23.06 -4.82
CA ARG A 238 0.90 -23.58 -5.35
C ARG A 238 1.09 -24.26 -6.71
N HIS A 239 1.89 -23.68 -7.60
CA HIS A 239 2.20 -24.28 -8.92
C HIS A 239 3.01 -25.58 -8.81
N ARG A 240 3.78 -25.75 -7.71
CA ARG A 240 4.51 -26.99 -7.40
C ARG A 240 3.65 -28.06 -6.74
N MET A 241 2.52 -27.68 -6.16
CA MET A 241 1.70 -28.58 -5.36
C MET A 241 0.84 -29.52 -6.21
N GLU A 242 0.80 -30.77 -5.78
CA GLU A 242 -0.20 -31.76 -6.17
C GLU A 242 -1.37 -31.76 -5.18
N GLY A 243 -2.58 -31.97 -5.68
CA GLY A 243 -3.80 -32.09 -4.88
C GLY A 243 -4.53 -30.76 -4.63
N GLU A 244 -5.84 -30.79 -4.90
CA GLU A 244 -6.71 -29.61 -4.86
C GLU A 244 -6.79 -28.94 -3.47
N VAL A 245 -6.73 -29.71 -2.39
CA VAL A 245 -6.80 -29.16 -1.03
C VAL A 245 -5.57 -28.29 -0.74
N ARG A 246 -4.37 -28.78 -1.02
CA ARG A 246 -3.12 -28.04 -0.77
C ARG A 246 -3.04 -26.78 -1.63
N ARG A 247 -3.45 -26.88 -2.90
CA ARG A 247 -3.55 -25.72 -3.80
C ARG A 247 -4.49 -24.64 -3.27
N ARG A 248 -5.67 -25.01 -2.74
CA ARG A 248 -6.59 -24.05 -2.12
C ARG A 248 -6.02 -23.42 -0.85
N VAL A 249 -5.29 -24.19 -0.04
CA VAL A 249 -4.59 -23.66 1.14
C VAL A 249 -3.55 -22.62 0.72
N ALA A 250 -2.70 -22.93 -0.26
CA ALA A 250 -1.71 -21.98 -0.76
C ALA A 250 -2.35 -20.72 -1.37
N ALA A 251 -3.43 -20.89 -2.14
CA ALA A 251 -4.18 -19.79 -2.74
C ALA A 251 -4.81 -18.85 -1.69
N ALA A 252 -5.18 -19.35 -0.50
CA ALA A 252 -5.69 -18.53 0.59
C ALA A 252 -4.67 -17.49 1.09
N PHE A 253 -3.37 -17.71 0.84
CA PHE A 253 -2.29 -16.81 1.19
C PHE A 253 -1.77 -15.98 0.01
N ALA A 254 -2.41 -16.06 -1.16
CA ALA A 254 -1.95 -15.36 -2.37
C ALA A 254 -1.85 -13.85 -2.21
N GLY A 255 -2.67 -13.26 -1.34
CA GLY A 255 -2.67 -11.84 -0.97
C GLY A 255 -2.17 -11.55 0.45
N TRP A 256 -1.55 -12.52 1.12
CA TRP A 256 -1.05 -12.36 2.47
C TRP A 256 0.09 -11.33 2.52
N GLY A 257 0.31 -10.72 3.68
CA GLY A 257 1.47 -9.86 3.96
C GLY A 257 1.18 -8.36 3.95
N ILE A 258 2.22 -7.59 4.25
CA ILE A 258 2.20 -6.14 4.37
C ILE A 258 2.70 -5.54 3.04
N PRO A 259 1.95 -4.64 2.38
CA PRO A 259 2.41 -3.94 1.18
C PRO A 259 3.80 -3.32 1.39
N THR A 260 4.68 -3.43 0.40
CA THR A 260 6.08 -2.94 0.48
C THR A 260 6.20 -1.51 0.99
N ALA A 261 5.42 -0.57 0.46
CA ALA A 261 5.45 0.83 0.88
C ALA A 261 5.02 1.01 2.35
N GLU A 262 4.11 0.17 2.85
CA GLU A 262 3.68 0.20 4.24
C GLU A 262 4.72 -0.42 5.18
N ALA A 263 5.28 -1.57 4.81
CA ALA A 263 6.34 -2.22 5.58
C ALA A 263 7.57 -1.31 5.70
N LEU A 264 7.98 -0.68 4.59
CA LEU A 264 9.08 0.28 4.55
C LEU A 264 8.85 1.48 5.47
N ARG A 265 7.70 2.16 5.36
CA ARG A 265 7.37 3.30 6.23
C ARG A 265 7.31 2.89 7.69
N GLY A 266 6.74 1.72 7.97
CA GLY A 266 6.66 1.14 9.30
C GLY A 266 8.06 0.92 9.89
N ALA A 267 8.96 0.31 9.13
CA ALA A 267 10.35 0.08 9.51
C ALA A 267 11.11 1.39 9.74
N ARG A 268 11.04 2.35 8.80
CA ARG A 268 11.74 3.64 8.91
C ARG A 268 11.27 4.45 10.11
N ARG A 269 9.97 4.40 10.44
CA ARG A 269 9.42 5.09 11.61
C ARG A 269 10.00 4.59 12.93
N VAL A 270 10.22 3.28 13.08
CA VAL A 270 10.73 2.69 14.33
C VAL A 270 12.25 2.62 14.40
N ALA A 271 12.94 2.78 13.27
CA ALA A 271 14.38 2.72 13.16
C ALA A 271 14.92 3.80 12.21
N PRO A 272 14.81 5.10 12.58
CA PRO A 272 15.10 6.24 11.69
C PRO A 272 16.54 6.30 11.20
N ASP A 273 17.51 5.86 12.01
CA ASP A 273 18.94 5.96 11.71
C ASP A 273 19.59 4.62 11.30
N ARG A 274 18.78 3.59 11.07
CA ARG A 274 19.27 2.24 10.71
C ARG A 274 19.15 1.99 9.21
N LEU A 275 19.93 1.04 8.70
CA LEU A 275 19.87 0.65 7.29
C LEU A 275 18.61 -0.17 7.00
N ILE A 276 17.75 0.35 6.13
CA ILE A 276 16.49 -0.30 5.75
C ILE A 276 16.46 -0.43 4.23
N PHE A 277 16.30 -1.65 3.76
CA PHE A 277 16.16 -1.94 2.34
C PHE A 277 14.70 -2.17 2.00
N ALA A 278 14.34 -1.86 0.76
CA ALA A 278 13.01 -2.06 0.23
C ALA A 278 13.05 -2.95 -1.01
N SER A 279 12.65 -4.20 -0.85
CA SER A 279 12.31 -5.08 -1.96
C SER A 279 10.85 -5.53 -1.89
N GLY A 280 10.42 -6.31 -2.89
CA GLY A 280 9.04 -6.80 -2.98
C GLY A 280 8.22 -5.95 -3.95
N GLY A 281 8.09 -6.44 -5.18
CA GLY A 281 7.20 -5.85 -6.18
C GLY A 281 7.63 -4.51 -6.77
N ILE A 282 8.86 -4.06 -6.55
CA ILE A 282 9.46 -2.93 -7.28
C ILE A 282 9.58 -3.32 -8.75
N ARG A 283 8.99 -2.53 -9.66
CA ARG A 283 8.89 -2.87 -11.09
C ARG A 283 9.73 -1.97 -11.99
N ASP A 284 9.90 -0.72 -11.63
CA ASP A 284 10.53 0.31 -12.44
C ASP A 284 11.30 1.33 -11.58
N GLY A 285 11.93 2.31 -12.23
CA GLY A 285 12.70 3.34 -11.54
C GLY A 285 11.85 4.35 -10.77
N MET A 286 10.54 4.46 -11.08
CA MET A 286 9.62 5.31 -10.34
C MET A 286 9.27 4.67 -8.99
N ASP A 287 9.03 3.36 -8.94
CA ASP A 287 8.89 2.61 -7.70
C ASP A 287 10.18 2.69 -6.87
N ALA A 288 11.36 2.60 -7.51
CA ALA A 288 12.63 2.76 -6.81
C ALA A 288 12.79 4.16 -6.21
N ALA A 289 12.47 5.22 -6.96
CA ALA A 289 12.49 6.59 -6.45
C ALA A 289 11.52 6.79 -5.28
N LYS A 290 10.29 6.24 -5.37
CA LYS A 290 9.32 6.26 -4.28
C LYS A 290 9.83 5.49 -3.05
N ALA A 291 10.49 4.35 -3.25
CA ALA A 291 11.07 3.58 -2.15
C ALA A 291 12.18 4.38 -1.43
N VAL A 292 13.11 5.01 -2.16
CA VAL A 292 14.13 5.88 -1.54
C VAL A 292 13.48 7.05 -0.82
N ALA A 293 12.52 7.73 -1.45
CA ALA A 293 11.78 8.84 -0.86
C ALA A 293 11.01 8.45 0.42
N LEU A 294 10.49 7.22 0.50
CA LEU A 294 9.84 6.67 1.69
C LEU A 294 10.82 6.19 2.77
N GLY A 295 12.12 6.23 2.51
CA GLY A 295 13.16 5.93 3.50
C GLY A 295 13.98 4.68 3.22
N ALA A 296 14.03 4.13 2.01
CA ALA A 296 14.94 3.03 1.69
C ALA A 296 16.38 3.53 1.52
N ASP A 297 17.36 2.74 1.97
CA ASP A 297 18.79 2.93 1.73
C ASP A 297 19.31 2.11 0.54
N LEU A 298 18.60 1.03 0.22
CA LEU A 298 18.85 0.15 -0.91
C LEU A 298 17.51 -0.43 -1.39
N VAL A 299 17.32 -0.53 -2.70
CA VAL A 299 16.09 -1.01 -3.33
C VAL A 299 16.37 -2.32 -4.07
N GLY A 300 15.71 -3.39 -3.65
CA GLY A 300 15.95 -4.74 -4.17
C GLY A 300 14.94 -5.18 -5.22
N MET A 301 15.43 -5.75 -6.32
CA MET A 301 14.62 -6.34 -7.39
C MET A 301 15.10 -7.75 -7.71
N ALA A 302 14.19 -8.73 -7.76
CA ALA A 302 14.49 -10.11 -8.14
C ALA A 302 13.88 -10.44 -9.52
N GLY A 303 12.56 -10.60 -9.59
CA GLY A 303 11.85 -11.01 -10.81
C GLY A 303 12.20 -10.25 -12.09
N PRO A 304 12.25 -8.89 -12.08
CA PRO A 304 12.68 -8.12 -13.26
C PRO A 304 14.07 -8.51 -13.76
N PHE A 305 15.07 -8.56 -12.87
CA PHE A 305 16.44 -8.94 -13.22
C PHE A 305 16.57 -10.41 -13.62
N LEU A 306 15.77 -11.32 -13.04
CA LEU A 306 15.75 -12.72 -13.46
C LEU A 306 15.32 -12.85 -14.93
N ARG A 307 14.22 -12.18 -15.30
CA ARG A 307 13.71 -12.20 -16.68
C ARG A 307 14.65 -11.52 -17.66
N ALA A 308 15.34 -10.45 -17.23
CA ALA A 308 16.36 -9.80 -18.04
C ALA A 308 17.58 -10.73 -18.24
N ALA A 309 18.07 -11.37 -17.18
CA ALA A 309 19.21 -12.29 -17.26
C ALA A 309 18.94 -13.52 -18.13
N ASP A 310 17.70 -13.98 -18.18
CA ASP A 310 17.31 -15.06 -19.08
C ASP A 310 17.43 -14.65 -20.55
N GLN A 311 17.13 -13.38 -20.87
CA GLN A 311 17.29 -12.80 -22.21
C GLN A 311 18.74 -12.49 -22.56
N GLY A 312 19.59 -12.20 -21.57
CA GLY A 312 21.03 -12.03 -21.74
C GLY A 312 21.61 -10.80 -21.02
N PRO A 313 22.95 -10.60 -21.09
CA PRO A 313 23.63 -9.51 -20.39
C PRO A 313 23.18 -8.11 -20.83
N GLU A 314 22.92 -7.91 -22.13
CA GLU A 314 22.44 -6.63 -22.66
C GLU A 314 21.09 -6.23 -22.04
N ALA A 315 20.16 -7.17 -21.92
CA ALA A 315 18.85 -6.90 -21.29
C ALA A 315 18.98 -6.54 -19.80
N VAL A 316 19.96 -7.10 -19.07
CA VAL A 316 20.25 -6.73 -17.68
C VAL A 316 20.81 -5.30 -17.61
N HIS A 317 21.72 -4.97 -18.53
CA HIS A 317 22.31 -3.64 -18.63
C HIS A 317 21.26 -2.58 -18.97
N ASP A 318 20.39 -2.85 -19.94
CA ASP A 318 19.29 -1.97 -20.34
C ASP A 318 18.32 -1.71 -19.19
N LEU A 319 17.89 -2.78 -18.50
CA LEU A 319 17.02 -2.65 -17.33
C LEU A 319 17.68 -1.79 -16.25
N ALA A 320 18.93 -2.07 -15.89
CA ALA A 320 19.65 -1.29 -14.89
C ALA A 320 19.77 0.18 -15.29
N THR A 321 20.12 0.46 -16.54
CA THR A 321 20.24 1.83 -17.08
C THR A 321 18.92 2.57 -17.02
N GLU A 322 17.81 1.92 -17.42
CA GLU A 322 16.46 2.47 -17.35
C GLU A 322 16.08 2.85 -15.91
N LEU A 323 16.34 1.95 -14.94
CA LEU A 323 16.05 2.18 -13.53
C LEU A 323 16.82 3.38 -12.98
N ILE A 324 18.11 3.48 -13.29
CA ILE A 324 19.00 4.56 -12.82
C ILE A 324 18.59 5.90 -13.45
N GLU A 325 18.38 5.95 -14.76
CA GLU A 325 18.03 7.21 -15.43
C GLU A 325 16.64 7.69 -15.02
N THR A 326 15.68 6.79 -14.82
CA THR A 326 14.36 7.14 -14.28
C THR A 326 14.48 7.72 -12.87
N LEU A 327 15.30 7.13 -12.00
CA LEU A 327 15.58 7.66 -10.66
C LEU A 327 16.21 9.07 -10.75
N ARG A 328 17.23 9.23 -11.59
CA ARG A 328 17.96 10.49 -11.79
C ARG A 328 17.06 11.61 -12.31
N ILE A 329 16.25 11.33 -13.33
CA ILE A 329 15.27 12.27 -13.89
C ILE A 329 14.18 12.59 -12.86
N THR A 330 13.72 11.61 -12.07
CA THR A 330 12.73 11.85 -11.01
C THR A 330 13.29 12.81 -9.97
N MET A 331 14.52 12.57 -9.51
CA MET A 331 15.25 13.44 -8.58
C MET A 331 15.39 14.86 -9.13
N PHE A 332 15.84 15.01 -10.37
CA PHE A 332 15.88 16.30 -11.07
C PHE A 332 14.52 16.99 -11.09
N CYS A 333 13.46 16.30 -11.54
CA CYS A 333 12.11 16.86 -11.67
C CYS A 333 11.44 17.24 -10.34
N ILE A 334 12.02 16.89 -9.19
CA ILE A 334 11.53 17.31 -7.87
C ILE A 334 12.51 18.24 -7.12
N GLY A 335 13.65 18.58 -7.73
CA GLY A 335 14.68 19.42 -7.13
C GLY A 335 15.50 18.71 -6.06
N ALA A 336 15.76 17.40 -6.21
CA ALA A 336 16.66 16.63 -5.35
C ALA A 336 17.95 16.31 -6.12
N SER A 337 19.10 16.79 -5.64
CA SER A 337 20.42 16.56 -6.23
C SER A 337 21.10 15.30 -5.70
N THR A 338 20.71 14.83 -4.51
CA THR A 338 21.29 13.65 -3.85
C THR A 338 20.21 12.71 -3.30
N LEU A 339 20.55 11.45 -3.04
CA LEU A 339 19.64 10.50 -2.38
C LEU A 339 19.20 10.96 -0.99
N GLU A 340 20.03 11.74 -0.29
CA GLU A 340 19.69 12.33 1.01
C GLU A 340 18.53 13.33 0.88
N GLU A 341 18.57 14.19 -0.14
CA GLU A 341 17.49 15.14 -0.44
C GLU A 341 16.21 14.46 -0.96
N LEU A 342 16.36 13.33 -1.68
CA LEU A 342 15.22 12.52 -2.08
C LEU A 342 14.56 11.86 -0.87
N ARG A 343 15.34 11.35 0.09
CA ARG A 343 14.84 10.60 1.25
C ARG A 343 14.04 11.51 2.17
N GLY A 344 12.76 11.16 2.39
CA GLY A 344 11.86 11.97 3.21
C GLY A 344 11.43 13.29 2.56
N THR A 345 11.64 13.44 1.24
CA THR A 345 11.25 14.65 0.51
C THR A 345 9.77 14.98 0.70
N PRO A 346 9.41 16.26 0.96
CA PRO A 346 8.01 16.68 1.05
C PRO A 346 7.30 16.63 -0.31
N ARG A 347 8.05 16.41 -1.40
CA ARG A 347 7.50 16.28 -2.75
C ARG A 347 6.85 14.94 -3.00
N LEU A 348 7.14 13.90 -2.20
CA LEU A 348 6.40 12.64 -2.28
C LEU A 348 5.15 12.77 -1.38
N VAL A 349 4.00 12.98 -2.00
CA VAL A 349 2.73 13.09 -1.28
C VAL A 349 1.93 11.80 -1.45
N PRO A 350 1.17 11.39 -0.41
CA PRO A 350 0.16 10.37 -0.64
C PRO A 350 -0.80 10.87 -1.73
N GLU A 351 -1.11 10.02 -2.71
CA GLU A 351 -2.31 10.22 -3.50
C GLU A 351 -3.47 10.16 -2.52
N SER A 352 -4.13 11.28 -2.29
CA SER A 352 -5.44 11.25 -1.65
C SER A 352 -6.29 10.28 -2.47
N PRO A 353 -6.78 9.16 -1.92
CA PRO A 353 -7.80 8.39 -2.61
C PRO A 353 -8.97 9.36 -2.76
N ALA A 354 -9.22 9.90 -3.97
CA ALA A 354 -10.12 11.03 -4.26
C ALA A 354 -10.88 11.44 -2.99
N GLY A 355 -10.28 12.35 -2.21
CA GLY A 355 -10.65 12.53 -0.81
C GLY A 355 -12.14 12.75 -0.71
N LEU A 356 -12.79 12.18 0.32
CA LEU A 356 -14.19 12.45 0.57
C LEU A 356 -14.36 13.98 0.72
N GLY A 357 -14.82 14.62 -0.35
CA GLY A 357 -15.09 16.04 -0.39
C GLY A 357 -16.34 16.31 0.42
N VAL A 358 -16.32 17.43 1.14
CA VAL A 358 -17.50 17.95 1.84
C VAL A 358 -17.69 19.39 1.40
N ALA A 359 -18.85 19.70 0.83
CA ALA A 359 -19.28 21.07 0.56
C ALA A 359 -20.55 21.34 1.36
N THR A 360 -20.69 22.54 1.92
CA THR A 360 -21.90 22.95 2.66
C THR A 360 -22.28 24.36 2.27
N GLU A 361 -23.54 24.56 1.91
CA GLU A 361 -24.09 25.85 1.52
C GLU A 361 -25.46 26.06 2.20
N ASP A 362 -25.67 27.24 2.77
CA ASP A 362 -26.97 27.65 3.31
C ASP A 362 -27.74 28.43 2.24
N LEU A 363 -28.91 27.93 1.86
CA LEU A 363 -29.85 28.58 0.96
C LEU A 363 -30.94 29.30 1.75
N ILE A 364 -31.31 30.49 1.30
CA ILE A 364 -32.33 31.32 1.93
C ILE A 364 -33.54 31.47 0.99
N PHE A 365 -34.72 31.13 1.49
CA PHE A 365 -35.99 31.23 0.76
C PHE A 365 -36.96 32.12 1.53
N ARG A 366 -37.77 32.91 0.82
CA ARG A 366 -38.87 33.69 1.41
C ARG A 366 -40.18 33.00 1.06
N THR A 367 -40.95 32.64 2.09
CA THR A 367 -42.25 31.99 1.98
C THR A 367 -43.37 33.04 1.98
N THR A 368 -44.51 32.69 1.38
CA THR A 368 -45.68 33.58 1.23
C THR A 368 -46.84 33.23 2.17
N GLY A 369 -46.83 32.03 2.77
CA GLY A 369 -47.82 31.64 3.79
C GLY A 369 -47.85 30.15 4.11
N ALA A 370 -48.71 29.78 5.05
CA ALA A 370 -48.80 28.42 5.58
C ALA A 370 -49.21 27.40 4.51
N ARG A 371 -48.56 26.23 4.56
CA ARG A 371 -48.71 25.08 3.65
C ARG A 371 -48.28 25.40 2.21
N GLU A 372 -47.37 26.35 2.03
CA GLU A 372 -46.74 26.59 0.74
C GLU A 372 -45.69 25.53 0.43
N PHE A 373 -45.75 24.94 -0.76
CA PHE A 373 -44.75 24.00 -1.29
C PHE A 373 -43.88 24.74 -2.29
N ILE A 374 -42.64 25.03 -1.91
CA ILE A 374 -41.65 25.70 -2.76
C ILE A 374 -40.74 24.65 -3.37
N ASP A 375 -40.74 24.54 -4.70
CA ASP A 375 -39.81 23.68 -5.42
C ASP A 375 -38.38 24.26 -5.36
N ILE A 376 -37.51 23.61 -4.59
CA ILE A 376 -36.11 24.00 -4.39
C ILE A 376 -35.14 23.13 -5.19
N THR A 377 -35.64 22.29 -6.11
CA THR A 377 -34.85 21.27 -6.81
C THR A 377 -33.64 21.86 -7.55
N GLU A 378 -33.84 22.92 -8.33
CA GLU A 378 -32.75 23.56 -9.09
C GLU A 378 -31.74 24.30 -8.19
N ALA A 379 -32.19 24.83 -7.06
CA ALA A 379 -31.32 25.49 -6.09
C ALA A 379 -30.37 24.46 -5.46
N VAL A 380 -30.90 23.31 -5.03
CA VAL A 380 -30.13 22.17 -4.50
C VAL A 380 -29.19 21.60 -5.56
N ALA A 381 -29.66 21.41 -6.81
CA ALA A 381 -28.83 20.98 -7.93
C ALA A 381 -27.70 21.97 -8.22
N GLY A 382 -27.95 23.27 -8.04
CA GLY A 382 -26.94 24.33 -8.10
C GLY A 382 -25.80 24.13 -7.10
N VAL A 383 -26.12 23.81 -5.84
CA VAL A 383 -25.12 23.51 -4.80
C VAL A 383 -24.30 22.28 -5.18
N ALA A 384 -24.97 21.20 -5.63
CA ALA A 384 -24.30 19.99 -6.09
C ALA A 384 -23.31 20.27 -7.23
N ARG A 385 -23.71 21.05 -8.25
CA ARG A 385 -22.83 21.46 -9.35
C ARG A 385 -21.61 22.26 -8.87
N ARG A 386 -21.81 23.22 -7.95
CA ARG A 386 -20.72 24.05 -7.40
C ARG A 386 -19.75 23.26 -6.52
N SER A 387 -20.18 22.16 -5.92
CA SER A 387 -19.34 21.34 -5.04
C SER A 387 -18.18 20.64 -5.77
N GLY A 388 -18.31 20.39 -7.07
CA GLY A 388 -17.35 19.62 -7.86
C GLY A 388 -17.40 18.10 -7.64
N ILE A 389 -18.15 17.63 -6.64
CA ILE A 389 -18.32 16.20 -6.30
C ILE A 389 -19.10 15.52 -7.43
N GLN A 390 -18.59 14.38 -7.90
CA GLN A 390 -19.18 13.60 -8.98
C GLN A 390 -20.11 12.51 -8.44
N ASP A 391 -19.66 11.75 -7.45
CA ASP A 391 -20.41 10.60 -6.92
C ASP A 391 -20.49 10.66 -5.40
N GLY A 392 -21.70 10.66 -4.84
CA GLY A 392 -21.89 10.90 -3.41
C GLY A 392 -23.34 11.01 -2.97
N ILE A 393 -23.58 11.81 -1.93
CA ILE A 393 -24.90 12.10 -1.39
C ILE A 393 -25.07 13.60 -1.17
N VAL A 394 -26.28 14.11 -1.46
CA VAL A 394 -26.72 15.46 -1.14
C VAL A 394 -27.73 15.37 -0.01
N HIS A 395 -27.41 15.95 1.13
CA HIS A 395 -28.30 16.05 2.29
C HIS A 395 -28.87 17.47 2.38
N ILE A 396 -30.19 17.58 2.42
CA ILE A 396 -30.92 18.86 2.51
C ILE A 396 -31.59 18.91 3.87
N PHE A 397 -31.28 19.91 4.68
CA PHE A 397 -31.75 20.03 6.07
C PHE A 397 -32.35 21.40 6.36
N SER A 398 -33.56 21.41 6.93
CA SER A 398 -34.20 22.58 7.51
C SER A 398 -33.88 22.66 9.00
N SER A 399 -33.31 23.79 9.43
CA SER A 399 -33.08 24.09 10.85
C SER A 399 -34.33 24.66 11.56
N HIS A 400 -35.48 24.68 10.87
CA HIS A 400 -36.71 25.31 11.35
C HIS A 400 -37.72 24.26 11.82
N THR A 401 -38.31 24.46 13.00
CA THR A 401 -39.29 23.54 13.58
C THR A 401 -40.69 23.61 12.95
N THR A 402 -40.90 24.56 12.04
CA THR A 402 -42.15 24.80 11.32
C THR A 402 -41.94 24.89 9.81
N ALA A 403 -40.85 24.32 9.29
CA ALA A 403 -40.66 24.16 7.86
C ALA A 403 -39.98 22.82 7.55
N ALA A 404 -40.56 22.06 6.64
CA ALA A 404 -40.14 20.70 6.33
C ALA A 404 -39.46 20.59 4.96
N ILE A 405 -38.71 19.51 4.76
CA ILE A 405 -38.16 19.11 3.47
C ILE A 405 -38.79 17.78 3.07
N ARG A 406 -39.31 17.68 1.83
CA ARG A 406 -39.87 16.44 1.28
C ARG A 406 -39.58 16.28 -0.20
N ILE A 407 -39.46 15.04 -0.65
CA ILE A 407 -39.39 14.70 -2.07
C ILE A 407 -40.76 14.18 -2.52
N ASN A 408 -41.36 14.82 -3.52
CA ASN A 408 -42.63 14.39 -4.10
C ASN A 408 -42.79 14.93 -5.54
N GLU A 409 -43.99 14.82 -6.12
CA GLU A 409 -44.28 15.31 -7.47
C GLU A 409 -44.83 16.74 -7.46
N HIS A 410 -44.41 17.54 -8.45
CA HIS A 410 -44.90 18.91 -8.66
C HIS A 410 -46.08 18.91 -9.64
N GLU A 411 -47.23 18.49 -9.14
CA GLU A 411 -48.50 18.56 -9.84
C GLU A 411 -49.47 19.41 -8.99
N SER A 412 -50.12 20.39 -9.62
CA SER A 412 -50.92 21.41 -8.95
C SER A 412 -52.09 20.89 -8.11
N LEU A 413 -52.81 19.88 -8.59
CA LEU A 413 -53.94 19.29 -7.85
C LEU A 413 -53.43 18.47 -6.68
N LEU A 414 -52.35 17.71 -6.87
CA LEU A 414 -51.71 16.95 -5.81
C LEU A 414 -51.16 17.85 -4.69
N LEU A 415 -50.57 19.00 -5.03
CA LEU A 415 -50.14 19.98 -4.03
C LEU A 415 -51.33 20.53 -3.23
N THR A 416 -52.47 20.74 -3.88
CA THR A 416 -53.72 21.13 -3.20
C THR A 416 -54.19 20.02 -2.25
N ASP A 417 -54.18 18.76 -2.70
CA ASP A 417 -54.53 17.60 -1.87
C ASP A 417 -53.63 17.51 -0.62
N PHE A 418 -52.33 17.79 -0.76
CA PHE A 418 -51.39 17.82 0.37
C PHE A 418 -51.68 18.95 1.35
N GLN A 419 -52.00 20.15 0.86
CA GLN A 419 -52.38 21.29 1.70
C GLN A 419 -53.63 20.98 2.52
N GLU A 420 -54.65 20.42 1.89
CA GLU A 420 -55.87 20.01 2.59
C GLU A 420 -55.63 18.85 3.55
N MET A 421 -54.76 17.90 3.19
CA MET A 421 -54.38 16.80 4.06
C MET A 421 -53.73 17.32 5.35
N LEU A 422 -52.78 18.25 5.24
CA LEU A 422 -52.12 18.87 6.39
C LEU A 422 -53.13 19.60 7.28
N GLU A 423 -54.08 20.33 6.69
CA GLU A 423 -55.16 20.99 7.43
C GLU A 423 -56.08 19.98 8.14
N ARG A 424 -56.36 18.82 7.54
CA ARG A 424 -57.18 17.79 8.19
C ARG A 424 -56.45 17.10 9.35
N LEU A 425 -55.15 16.85 9.20
CA LEU A 425 -54.35 16.12 10.19
C LEU A 425 -54.00 16.98 11.41
N ALA A 426 -53.68 18.25 11.18
CA ALA A 426 -53.40 19.23 12.22
C ALA A 426 -53.95 20.60 11.77
N PRO A 427 -55.25 20.87 12.04
CA PRO A 427 -55.93 22.09 11.61
C PRO A 427 -55.34 23.34 12.21
N CYS A 428 -55.27 24.44 11.44
CA CYS A 428 -54.74 25.72 11.92
C CYS A 428 -55.57 26.27 13.09
N ALA A 429 -56.90 26.11 13.04
CA ALA A 429 -57.81 26.54 14.09
C ALA A 429 -58.01 25.52 15.24
N GLY A 430 -57.16 24.49 15.33
CA GLY A 430 -57.25 23.45 16.35
C GLY A 430 -56.90 23.94 17.76
N PRO A 431 -57.40 23.27 18.82
CA PRO A 431 -57.04 23.60 20.20
C PRO A 431 -55.67 23.01 20.55
N TYR A 432 -54.59 23.77 20.36
CA TYR A 432 -53.24 23.37 20.77
C TYR A 432 -52.87 24.03 22.09
N GLU A 433 -52.46 23.21 23.05
CA GLU A 433 -51.94 23.66 24.34
C GLU A 433 -50.72 24.58 24.19
N HIS A 434 -49.94 24.39 23.12
CA HIS A 434 -48.82 25.24 22.74
C HIS A 434 -49.23 26.72 22.55
N ASP A 435 -50.48 26.96 22.13
CA ASP A 435 -50.99 28.30 21.81
C ASP A 435 -51.67 28.97 23.03
N ASP A 436 -51.69 28.29 24.20
CA ASP A 436 -52.14 28.87 25.46
C ASP A 436 -51.01 29.67 26.14
N LEU A 437 -50.89 30.94 25.76
CA LEU A 437 -49.90 31.87 26.31
C LEU A 437 -50.10 32.18 27.80
N ALA A 438 -51.27 31.89 28.40
CA ALA A 438 -51.47 32.07 29.84
C ALA A 438 -50.80 30.95 30.65
N ARG A 439 -50.60 29.78 30.04
CA ARG A 439 -49.94 28.62 30.65
C ARG A 439 -48.49 28.45 30.22
N ARG A 440 -48.12 28.96 29.04
CA ARG A 440 -46.76 28.88 28.52
C ARG A 440 -45.85 29.87 29.25
N THR A 441 -44.82 29.38 29.92
CA THR A 441 -43.86 30.20 30.67
C THR A 441 -42.62 30.52 29.84
N GLY A 442 -42.08 31.73 29.96
CA GLY A 442 -40.81 32.11 29.33
C GLY A 442 -40.91 32.55 27.87
N VAL A 443 -42.11 32.90 27.39
CA VAL A 443 -42.35 33.41 26.03
C VAL A 443 -42.70 34.90 26.04
N GLY A 444 -42.37 35.59 24.94
CA GLY A 444 -42.64 37.01 24.77
C GLY A 444 -44.11 37.31 24.45
N PRO A 445 -44.55 38.58 24.55
CA PRO A 445 -45.92 38.99 24.22
C PRO A 445 -46.28 38.76 22.74
N ASP A 446 -45.29 38.69 21.85
CA ASP A 446 -45.45 38.53 20.40
C ASP A 446 -45.23 37.08 19.92
N GLU A 447 -45.29 36.10 20.84
CA GLU A 447 -45.07 34.68 20.52
C GLU A 447 -46.12 34.17 19.51
N PRO A 448 -45.70 33.57 18.37
CA PRO A 448 -46.62 33.02 17.38
C PRO A 448 -47.46 31.88 17.94
N ARG A 449 -48.74 31.86 17.54
CA ARG A 449 -49.67 30.75 17.80
C ARG A 449 -49.57 29.74 16.66
N ASN A 450 -48.57 28.87 16.73
CA ASN A 450 -48.20 27.95 15.65
C ASN A 450 -48.15 26.48 16.10
N GLY A 451 -48.94 26.10 17.12
CA GLY A 451 -49.03 24.71 17.59
C GLY A 451 -49.36 23.73 16.45
N HIS A 452 -50.25 24.13 15.53
CA HIS A 452 -50.57 23.36 14.34
C HIS A 452 -49.34 23.09 13.46
N SER A 453 -48.48 24.09 13.24
CA SER A 453 -47.29 23.98 12.38
C SER A 453 -46.28 22.98 12.93
N HIS A 454 -46.11 22.94 14.25
CA HIS A 454 -45.27 21.93 14.92
C HIS A 454 -45.86 20.52 14.78
N CYS A 455 -47.18 20.37 14.94
CA CYS A 455 -47.86 19.08 14.75
C CYS A 455 -47.79 18.59 13.30
N GLN A 456 -47.93 19.49 12.32
CA GLN A 456 -47.74 19.18 10.90
C GLN A 456 -46.30 18.78 10.62
N HIS A 457 -45.32 19.52 11.16
CA HIS A 457 -43.90 19.24 10.97
C HIS A 457 -43.50 17.87 11.54
N LEU A 458 -44.08 17.44 12.67
CA LEU A 458 -43.86 16.12 13.26
C LEU A 458 -44.19 14.96 12.30
N LEU A 459 -45.18 15.15 11.41
CA LEU A 459 -45.60 14.16 10.41
C LEU A 459 -44.74 14.21 9.14
N LEU A 460 -43.99 15.30 8.95
CA LEU A 460 -43.06 15.51 7.85
C LEU A 460 -41.62 15.24 8.32
N ALA A 461 -40.63 15.61 7.51
CA ALA A 461 -39.22 15.46 7.86
C ALA A 461 -38.54 16.82 7.80
N SER A 462 -37.56 17.01 8.68
CA SER A 462 -36.69 18.17 8.63
C SER A 462 -35.62 18.05 7.53
N SER A 463 -35.46 16.86 6.93
CA SER A 463 -34.43 16.61 5.92
C SER A 463 -34.75 15.49 4.94
N GLU A 464 -34.12 15.55 3.78
CA GLU A 464 -34.08 14.49 2.77
C GLU A 464 -32.64 14.29 2.26
N SER A 465 -32.34 13.09 1.78
CA SER A 465 -31.02 12.76 1.20
C SER A 465 -31.19 12.15 -0.19
N VAL A 466 -30.43 12.68 -1.16
CA VAL A 466 -30.51 12.28 -2.58
C VAL A 466 -29.14 11.79 -3.04
N PRO A 467 -29.03 10.61 -3.68
CA PRO A 467 -27.77 10.18 -4.28
C PRO A 467 -27.32 11.15 -5.37
N LEU A 468 -26.01 11.37 -5.47
CA LEU A 468 -25.37 12.13 -6.53
C LEU A 468 -24.61 11.16 -7.42
N VAL A 469 -24.88 11.17 -8.72
CA VAL A 469 -24.23 10.29 -9.71
C VAL A 469 -23.78 11.11 -10.91
N GLY A 470 -22.49 11.10 -11.20
CA GLY A 470 -21.90 11.93 -12.27
C GLY A 470 -22.28 13.41 -12.18
N GLY A 471 -22.24 13.98 -10.96
CA GLY A 471 -22.52 15.38 -10.67
C GLY A 471 -24.01 15.76 -10.74
N ARG A 472 -24.93 14.79 -10.85
CA ARG A 472 -26.37 15.01 -10.98
C ARG A 472 -27.15 14.34 -9.86
N LEU A 473 -28.18 15.04 -9.36
CA LEU A 473 -29.13 14.49 -8.39
C LEU A 473 -29.86 13.30 -9.04
N ALA A 474 -29.74 12.12 -8.45
CA ALA A 474 -30.37 10.89 -8.95
C ALA A 474 -31.85 10.80 -8.54
N LEU A 475 -32.62 11.83 -8.90
CA LEU A 475 -34.07 11.88 -8.72
C LEU A 475 -34.79 11.11 -9.84
N GLY A 476 -35.93 10.51 -9.52
CA GLY A 476 -36.87 10.00 -10.52
C GLY A 476 -37.46 11.11 -11.37
N LEU A 477 -38.01 10.76 -12.55
CA LEU A 477 -38.50 11.70 -13.56
C LEU A 477 -39.45 12.78 -13.01
N TRP A 478 -40.31 12.40 -12.07
CA TRP A 478 -41.34 13.27 -11.50
C TRP A 478 -40.96 13.83 -10.12
N GLN A 479 -39.85 13.38 -9.54
CA GLN A 479 -39.46 13.77 -8.19
C GLN A 479 -38.89 15.20 -8.17
N ARG A 480 -39.41 16.00 -7.24
CA ARG A 480 -38.97 17.35 -6.89
C ARG A 480 -38.73 17.44 -5.39
N ILE A 481 -37.79 18.30 -5.02
CA ILE A 481 -37.45 18.60 -3.63
C ILE A 481 -38.23 19.84 -3.22
N PHE A 482 -39.08 19.70 -2.21
CA PHE A 482 -39.89 20.79 -1.68
C PHE A 482 -39.39 21.27 -0.33
N LEU A 483 -39.30 22.59 -0.19
CA LEU A 483 -39.40 23.28 1.09
C LEU A 483 -40.88 23.53 1.37
N ILE A 484 -41.37 23.08 2.51
CA ILE A 484 -42.77 23.23 2.92
C ILE A 484 -42.83 24.21 4.09
N GLU A 485 -43.46 25.37 3.88
CA GLU A 485 -43.82 26.31 4.95
C GLU A 485 -45.06 25.78 5.69
N LEU A 486 -45.05 25.76 7.02
CA LEU A 486 -46.16 25.21 7.82
C LEU A 486 -46.79 26.24 8.75
N ASP A 487 -46.21 27.44 8.82
CA ASP A 487 -46.60 28.56 9.68
C ASP A 487 -46.76 29.81 8.79
N ASP A 488 -46.57 31.01 9.32
CA ASP A 488 -46.68 32.24 8.52
C ASP A 488 -45.45 32.56 7.64
N ALA A 489 -45.71 33.38 6.63
CA ALA A 489 -44.74 33.93 5.69
C ALA A 489 -43.47 34.44 6.39
N ARG A 490 -42.33 33.84 6.08
CA ARG A 490 -41.03 34.24 6.64
C ARG A 490 -39.85 33.76 5.83
N GLU A 491 -38.67 34.16 6.27
CA GLU A 491 -37.42 33.68 5.72
C GLU A 491 -37.05 32.32 6.31
N ARG A 492 -36.75 31.35 5.44
CA ARG A 492 -36.33 29.99 5.80
C ARG A 492 -34.92 29.74 5.29
N ARG A 493 -34.11 29.13 6.17
CA ARG A 493 -32.71 28.74 5.89
C ARG A 493 -32.62 27.23 5.78
N ILE A 494 -32.17 26.75 4.63
CA ILE A 494 -31.99 25.35 4.30
C ILE A 494 -30.50 25.08 4.07
N THR A 495 -29.92 24.20 4.87
CA THR A 495 -28.53 23.77 4.73
C THR A 495 -28.46 22.61 3.74
N VAL A 496 -27.67 22.75 2.68
CA VAL A 496 -27.38 21.70 1.72
C VAL A 496 -25.93 21.26 1.90
N GLN A 497 -25.74 19.99 2.25
CA GLN A 497 -24.42 19.39 2.38
C GLN A 497 -24.22 18.32 1.31
N VAL A 498 -23.09 18.38 0.61
CA VAL A 498 -22.70 17.39 -0.41
C VAL A 498 -21.46 16.66 0.09
N VAL A 499 -21.53 15.34 0.13
CA VAL A 499 -20.43 14.48 0.59
C VAL A 499 -20.18 13.39 -0.46
N GLY A 500 -18.95 13.27 -0.95
CA GLY A 500 -18.65 12.31 -2.01
C GLY A 500 -17.26 12.47 -2.61
N ARG A 501 -17.04 11.86 -3.77
CA ARG A 501 -15.78 11.93 -4.52
C ARG A 501 -15.91 12.77 -5.78
#